data_AF-A0A0C5FT49-F1
#
_entry.id   AF-A0A0C5FT49-F1
#
_cell.length_a   1.000
_cell.length_b   1.000
_cell.length_c   1.000
_cell.angle_alpha   90.00
_cell.angle_beta   90.00
_cell.angle_gamma   90.00
#
_symmetry.space_group_name_H-M   'P 1'
#
loop_
_entity.id
_entity.type
_entity.pdbx_description
1 polymer ?
#
loop_
_entity_poly.entity_id
_entity_poly.type
_entity_poly.pdbx_seq_one_letter_code
_entity_poly.pdbx_strand_id
1 'polypeptide(L)'
;MRKRGVRRAVAAWVTAGSLMVASAACGGWDGGRTRADGTGAEPTNGAARTSPAARGTSRVPGVGDRLHGRIPAGSRQVVAVYGEGKDSADSTVVLYLRRGSTWRPVRSWAAHNGTKGWTTHHREGDKRSPVGVFTLSDAGGVLPDPGSRLPYTRSAAFAAPRWWAKAYWHDFDYVIAIDYNRVKGTPPNDPVRPEGAAAGGGIWLHLDHGSGTSACVSLPKAAMEYLLRTLDPKLHPVVVMGDRADLRA
;
A
#
# COMPACT_ATOMS: atom_id res chain seq x y z
N MET A 1 33.82 30.04 -40.85
CA MET A 1 32.94 31.23 -40.93
C MET A 1 31.48 30.79 -41.07
N ARG A 2 30.53 31.64 -40.62
CA ARG A 2 29.05 31.56 -40.80
C ARG A 2 28.27 30.36 -40.20
N LYS A 3 27.59 30.67 -39.09
CA LYS A 3 26.50 29.88 -38.48
C LYS A 3 25.18 30.03 -39.27
N ARG A 4 24.33 28.99 -39.26
CA ARG A 4 22.86 29.03 -39.45
C ARG A 4 22.28 27.85 -38.64
N GLY A 5 21.14 27.92 -37.95
CA GLY A 5 20.20 29.02 -37.70
C GLY A 5 18.86 28.44 -37.21
N VAL A 6 18.62 28.44 -35.90
CA VAL A 6 17.40 27.87 -35.28
C VAL A 6 16.18 28.74 -35.57
N ARG A 7 15.02 28.12 -35.79
CA ARG A 7 13.70 28.78 -35.68
C ARG A 7 12.75 27.92 -34.85
N ARG A 8 12.42 28.40 -33.65
CA ARG A 8 11.21 28.00 -32.91
C ARG A 8 10.11 28.99 -33.27
N ALA A 9 8.88 28.52 -33.47
CA ALA A 9 7.71 29.38 -33.61
C ALA A 9 6.86 29.26 -32.34
N VAL A 10 6.64 30.40 -31.68
CA VAL A 10 5.64 30.58 -30.63
C VAL A 10 4.69 31.64 -31.15
N ALA A 11 3.39 31.38 -31.08
CA ALA A 11 2.36 32.37 -31.38
C ALA A 11 1.33 32.32 -30.25
N ALA A 12 1.27 33.41 -29.49
CA ALA A 12 0.19 33.70 -28.55
C ALA A 12 -0.53 34.95 -29.06
N TRP A 13 -1.86 34.94 -29.04
CA TRP A 13 -2.68 36.13 -29.24
C TRP A 13 -3.77 36.17 -28.18
N VAL A 14 -3.95 37.36 -27.61
CA VAL A 14 -4.94 37.71 -26.59
C VAL A 14 -5.77 38.84 -27.16
N THR A 15 -7.09 38.77 -27.01
CA THR A 15 -7.95 39.96 -26.83
C THR A 15 -9.27 39.55 -26.17
N ALA A 16 -9.83 40.45 -25.37
CA ALA A 16 -11.09 40.27 -24.63
C ALA A 16 -12.17 41.25 -25.14
N GLY A 17 -13.44 41.06 -24.77
CA GLY A 17 -14.43 42.14 -24.88
C GLY A 17 -15.92 41.78 -24.94
N SER A 18 -16.58 41.86 -23.78
CA SER A 18 -17.87 42.57 -23.57
C SER A 18 -19.23 42.03 -24.10
N LEU A 19 -20.04 41.55 -23.13
CA LEU A 19 -21.42 41.93 -22.75
C LEU A 19 -22.53 42.25 -23.79
N MET A 20 -23.72 41.66 -23.55
CA MET A 20 -25.12 42.19 -23.51
C MET A 20 -26.11 41.11 -24.02
N VAL A 21 -27.37 40.93 -23.56
CA VAL A 21 -28.19 41.45 -22.44
C VAL A 21 -29.36 40.46 -22.14
N ALA A 22 -30.00 40.62 -20.97
CA ALA A 22 -31.26 40.05 -20.41
C ALA A 22 -32.24 39.24 -21.31
N SER A 23 -33.09 38.34 -20.81
CA SER A 23 -33.92 38.38 -19.57
C SER A 23 -34.16 36.95 -19.02
N ALA A 24 -35.03 36.61 -18.03
CA ALA A 24 -36.14 37.32 -17.38
C ALA A 24 -36.42 36.84 -15.92
N ALA A 25 -37.71 36.80 -15.52
CA ALA A 25 -38.28 36.59 -14.19
C ALA A 25 -38.81 35.14 -13.99
N CYS A 26 -39.28 34.66 -12.83
CA CYS A 26 -39.73 35.27 -11.56
C CYS A 26 -39.10 34.51 -10.37
N GLY A 27 -39.02 34.99 -9.12
CA GLY A 27 -39.67 36.12 -8.46
C GLY A 27 -40.31 35.64 -7.15
N GLY A 28 -39.94 36.21 -6.00
CA GLY A 28 -40.45 35.80 -4.68
C GLY A 28 -39.50 36.14 -3.54
N TRP A 29 -39.63 37.35 -2.99
CA TRP A 29 -38.90 37.85 -1.82
C TRP A 29 -39.81 37.76 -0.60
N ASP A 30 -39.25 37.39 0.57
CA ASP A 30 -39.61 37.91 1.90
C ASP A 30 -38.69 37.24 2.94
N GLY A 31 -38.31 37.87 4.05
CA GLY A 31 -38.71 39.19 4.52
C GLY A 31 -38.18 39.57 5.91
N GLY A 32 -37.12 38.88 6.40
CA GLY A 32 -36.34 39.24 7.58
C GLY A 32 -37.01 39.10 8.97
N ARG A 33 -36.20 38.71 9.97
CA ARG A 33 -36.17 39.28 11.35
C ARG A 33 -35.10 38.58 12.18
N THR A 34 -34.31 39.35 12.92
CA THR A 34 -33.37 38.89 13.93
C THR A 34 -33.95 39.09 15.33
N ARG A 35 -33.96 38.04 16.17
CA ARG A 35 -33.46 38.06 17.58
C ARG A 35 -33.84 36.81 18.40
N ALA A 36 -32.93 36.52 19.33
CA ALA A 36 -33.11 35.88 20.65
C ALA A 36 -33.38 34.36 20.76
N ASP A 37 -32.44 33.72 21.47
CA ASP A 37 -32.56 32.69 22.50
C ASP A 37 -33.21 31.32 22.22
N GLY A 38 -32.55 30.27 22.74
CA GLY A 38 -33.26 29.11 23.27
C GLY A 38 -32.70 27.72 22.94
N THR A 39 -31.85 27.19 23.83
CA THR A 39 -31.67 25.75 24.14
C THR A 39 -31.10 24.81 23.05
N GLY A 40 -30.38 23.77 23.50
CA GLY A 40 -29.58 22.90 22.64
C GLY A 40 -30.20 21.53 22.33
N ALA A 41 -29.53 20.79 21.44
CA ALA A 41 -29.72 19.36 21.21
C ALA A 41 -28.35 18.71 20.94
N GLU A 42 -28.14 17.51 21.48
CA GLU A 42 -26.87 16.78 21.42
C GLU A 42 -26.49 16.25 20.02
N PRO A 43 -25.20 16.02 19.74
CA PRO A 43 -24.77 15.38 18.50
C PRO A 43 -25.18 13.90 18.46
N THR A 44 -25.86 13.50 17.40
CA THR A 44 -26.25 12.09 17.20
C THR A 44 -25.03 11.22 16.94
N ASN A 45 -24.82 10.24 17.82
CA ASN A 45 -23.73 9.28 17.76
C ASN A 45 -23.78 8.50 16.43
N GLY A 46 -22.81 8.76 15.55
CA GLY A 46 -22.60 8.00 14.31
C GLY A 46 -22.13 6.59 14.63
N ALA A 47 -23.06 5.68 14.93
CA ALA A 47 -22.78 4.32 15.35
C ALA A 47 -21.82 3.61 14.37
N ALA A 48 -20.64 3.26 14.86
CA ALA A 48 -19.69 2.45 14.12
C ALA A 48 -20.37 1.12 13.77
N ARG A 49 -20.52 0.84 12.47
CA ARG A 49 -21.09 -0.42 12.00
C ARG A 49 -20.15 -1.55 12.42
N THR A 50 -20.50 -2.26 13.48
CA THR A 50 -19.84 -3.50 13.87
C THR A 50 -20.08 -4.54 12.77
N SER A 51 -19.12 -4.66 11.85
CA SER A 51 -19.11 -5.73 10.85
C SER A 51 -19.27 -7.08 11.55
N PRO A 52 -20.11 -8.00 11.06
CA PRO A 52 -20.23 -9.33 11.64
C PRO A 52 -18.85 -9.98 11.76
N ALA A 53 -18.53 -10.52 12.94
CA ALA A 53 -17.24 -11.15 13.18
C ALA A 53 -16.99 -12.24 12.13
N ALA A 54 -16.06 -11.99 11.22
CA ALA A 54 -15.88 -12.80 10.03
C ALA A 54 -15.65 -14.27 10.40
N ARG A 55 -16.50 -15.15 9.85
CA ARG A 55 -16.45 -16.59 10.14
C ARG A 55 -15.09 -17.14 9.71
N GLY A 56 -14.40 -17.78 10.64
CA GLY A 56 -13.09 -18.35 10.39
C GLY A 56 -13.17 -19.48 9.37
N THR A 57 -12.19 -19.54 8.47
CA THR A 57 -12.13 -20.50 7.37
C THR A 57 -10.94 -21.44 7.56
N SER A 58 -11.02 -22.68 7.07
CA SER A 58 -9.90 -23.64 7.17
C SER A 58 -8.67 -23.22 6.35
N ARG A 59 -8.90 -22.40 5.31
CA ARG A 59 -7.89 -21.84 4.41
C ARG A 59 -7.93 -20.32 4.46
N VAL A 60 -6.89 -19.65 3.97
CA VAL A 60 -6.94 -18.19 3.77
C VAL A 60 -7.91 -17.91 2.60
N PRO A 61 -8.95 -17.07 2.78
CA PRO A 61 -9.95 -16.80 1.75
C PRO A 61 -9.31 -16.32 0.43
N GLY A 62 -9.83 -16.82 -0.69
CA GLY A 62 -9.35 -16.43 -2.02
C GLY A 62 -7.96 -16.94 -2.43
N VAL A 63 -7.33 -17.78 -1.60
CA VAL A 63 -6.04 -18.44 -1.90
C VAL A 63 -6.28 -19.89 -2.31
N GLY A 64 -5.97 -20.23 -3.55
CA GLY A 64 -6.08 -21.56 -4.15
C GLY A 64 -5.06 -22.56 -3.60
N ASP A 65 -5.24 -23.85 -3.94
CA ASP A 65 -4.41 -24.94 -3.39
C ASP A 65 -2.91 -24.76 -3.63
N ARG A 66 -2.53 -24.29 -4.83
CA ARG A 66 -1.12 -24.11 -5.24
C ARG A 66 -0.37 -23.13 -4.35
N LEU A 67 -0.98 -22.01 -3.95
CA LEU A 67 -0.37 -21.06 -3.02
C LEU A 67 -0.65 -21.42 -1.56
N HIS A 68 -1.80 -22.01 -1.24
CA HIS A 68 -2.11 -22.43 0.13
C HIS A 68 -1.13 -23.50 0.62
N GLY A 69 -0.77 -24.47 -0.23
CA GLY A 69 0.23 -25.50 0.07
C GLY A 69 1.67 -24.96 0.24
N ARG A 70 1.93 -23.71 -0.17
CA ARG A 70 3.22 -23.02 0.06
C ARG A 70 3.26 -22.24 1.38
N ILE A 71 2.14 -22.09 2.08
CA ILE A 71 2.12 -21.52 3.44
C ILE A 71 2.68 -22.57 4.40
N PRO A 72 3.79 -22.30 5.12
CA PRO A 72 4.38 -23.25 6.05
C PRO A 72 3.35 -23.73 7.09
N ALA A 73 3.32 -25.04 7.36
CA ALA A 73 2.28 -25.63 8.22
C ALA A 73 2.23 -25.04 9.65
N GLY A 74 3.37 -24.56 10.16
CA GLY A 74 3.51 -23.87 11.44
C GLY A 74 3.10 -22.38 11.43
N SER A 75 2.83 -21.78 10.27
CA SER A 75 2.41 -20.38 10.17
C SER A 75 1.07 -20.15 10.87
N ARG A 76 1.05 -19.09 11.68
CA ARG A 76 -0.12 -18.62 12.42
C ARG A 76 -0.49 -17.17 12.11
N GLN A 77 0.28 -16.49 11.27
CA GLN A 77 -0.01 -15.17 10.75
C GLN A 77 0.21 -15.14 9.24
N VAL A 78 -0.76 -14.61 8.50
CA VAL A 78 -0.68 -14.41 7.06
C VAL A 78 -1.08 -12.98 6.74
N VAL A 79 -0.19 -12.23 6.09
CA VAL A 79 -0.52 -10.97 5.41
C VAL A 79 -0.95 -11.35 3.99
N ALA A 80 -2.23 -11.28 3.68
CA ALA A 80 -2.72 -11.56 2.33
C ALA A 80 -2.84 -10.25 1.55
N VAL A 81 -2.12 -10.13 0.43
CA VAL A 81 -2.18 -8.98 -0.49
C VAL A 81 -2.97 -9.41 -1.72
N TYR A 82 -4.19 -8.91 -1.84
CA TYR A 82 -5.07 -9.18 -2.96
C TYR A 82 -4.99 -8.03 -3.97
N GLY A 83 -4.21 -8.20 -5.03
CA GLY A 83 -4.22 -7.28 -6.17
C GLY A 83 -5.54 -7.38 -6.94
N GLU A 84 -6.10 -6.25 -7.37
CA GLU A 84 -7.40 -6.23 -8.05
C GLU A 84 -7.36 -6.86 -9.44
N GLY A 85 -6.23 -6.78 -10.14
CA GLY A 85 -6.03 -7.43 -11.44
C GLY A 85 -4.56 -7.50 -11.85
N LYS A 86 -4.26 -8.33 -12.85
CA LYS A 86 -2.89 -8.65 -13.30
C LYS A 86 -2.04 -7.42 -13.65
N ASP A 87 -2.68 -6.36 -14.15
CA ASP A 87 -2.01 -5.13 -14.59
C ASP A 87 -2.46 -3.89 -13.78
N SER A 88 -3.15 -4.09 -12.65
CA SER A 88 -3.56 -3.02 -11.74
C SER A 88 -2.52 -2.75 -10.66
N ALA A 89 -2.31 -1.47 -10.32
CA ALA A 89 -1.52 -1.07 -9.17
C ALA A 89 -2.27 -1.21 -7.83
N ASP A 90 -3.60 -1.40 -7.86
CA ASP A 90 -4.45 -1.38 -6.68
C ASP A 90 -4.57 -2.75 -6.00
N SER A 91 -4.53 -2.76 -4.68
CA SER A 91 -4.64 -3.97 -3.88
C SER A 91 -5.33 -3.74 -2.53
N THR A 92 -5.77 -4.83 -1.90
CA THR A 92 -6.23 -4.86 -0.51
C THR A 92 -5.33 -5.78 0.30
N VAL A 93 -4.79 -5.29 1.41
CA VAL A 93 -4.02 -6.10 2.37
C VAL A 93 -4.92 -6.49 3.55
N VAL A 94 -4.92 -7.77 3.90
CA VAL A 94 -5.66 -8.31 5.05
C VAL A 94 -4.73 -9.12 5.94
N LEU A 95 -4.70 -8.82 7.23
CA LEU A 95 -4.03 -9.66 8.22
C LEU A 95 -4.96 -10.78 8.68
N TYR A 96 -4.55 -12.02 8.49
CA TYR A 96 -5.19 -13.21 9.05
C TYR A 96 -4.37 -13.80 10.21
N LEU A 97 -5.05 -14.18 11.29
CA LEU A 97 -4.47 -14.94 12.39
C LEU A 97 -5.11 -16.33 12.48
N ARG A 98 -4.30 -17.35 12.77
CA ARG A 98 -4.74 -18.73 12.93
C ARG A 98 -5.12 -19.04 14.39
N ARG A 99 -6.38 -19.43 14.61
CA ARG A 99 -6.90 -19.95 15.88
C ARG A 99 -7.39 -21.37 15.66
N GLY A 100 -6.71 -22.34 16.26
CA GLY A 100 -6.88 -23.76 15.96
C GLY A 100 -6.60 -24.06 14.48
N SER A 101 -7.52 -24.73 13.81
CA SER A 101 -7.49 -24.96 12.36
C SER A 101 -8.01 -23.77 11.53
N THR A 102 -8.54 -22.71 12.14
CA THR A 102 -9.23 -21.62 11.43
C THR A 102 -8.39 -20.35 11.27
N TRP A 103 -8.33 -19.82 10.06
CA TRP A 103 -7.86 -18.48 9.73
C TRP A 103 -8.99 -17.47 9.93
N ARG A 104 -8.72 -16.38 10.65
CA ARG A 104 -9.67 -15.27 10.87
C ARG A 104 -9.03 -13.95 10.44
N PRO A 105 -9.71 -13.12 9.62
CA PRO A 105 -9.21 -11.79 9.33
C PRO A 105 -9.32 -10.92 10.58
N VAL A 106 -8.35 -10.02 10.75
CA VAL A 106 -8.25 -9.14 11.92
C VAL A 106 -8.40 -7.67 11.52
N ARG A 107 -7.73 -7.27 10.45
CA ARG A 107 -7.83 -5.93 9.84
C ARG A 107 -7.59 -6.02 8.33
N SER A 108 -8.13 -5.04 7.61
CA SER A 108 -8.01 -4.86 6.17
C SER A 108 -7.65 -3.41 5.86
N TRP A 109 -6.84 -3.17 4.83
CA TRP A 109 -6.42 -1.85 4.38
C TRP A 109 -6.31 -1.81 2.85
N ALA A 110 -6.61 -0.66 2.25
CA ALA A 110 -6.18 -0.36 0.89
C ALA A 110 -4.64 -0.26 0.83
N ALA A 111 -4.07 -0.65 -0.30
CA ALA A 111 -2.63 -0.71 -0.54
C ALA A 111 -2.34 -0.62 -2.04
N HIS A 112 -1.13 -0.21 -2.41
CA HIS A 112 -0.69 -0.30 -3.81
C HIS A 112 0.43 -1.34 -3.97
N ASN A 113 0.44 -2.01 -5.12
CA ASN A 113 1.50 -2.93 -5.54
C ASN A 113 2.32 -2.30 -6.69
N GLY A 114 3.18 -3.08 -7.36
CA GLY A 114 3.95 -2.62 -8.52
C GLY A 114 3.06 -1.94 -9.57
N THR A 115 3.50 -0.80 -10.12
CA THR A 115 2.67 0.04 -11.01
C THR A 115 2.25 -0.61 -12.32
N LYS A 116 2.83 -1.75 -12.72
CA LYS A 116 2.35 -2.59 -13.83
C LYS A 116 1.64 -3.87 -13.36
N GLY A 117 1.23 -3.95 -12.10
CA GLY A 117 0.56 -5.09 -11.51
C GLY A 117 1.50 -6.21 -11.08
N TRP A 118 1.19 -7.43 -11.51
CA TRP A 118 1.67 -8.68 -10.90
C TRP A 118 2.36 -9.58 -11.91
N THR A 119 3.29 -10.41 -11.45
CA THR A 119 4.02 -11.38 -12.28
C THR A 119 4.39 -12.64 -11.51
N THR A 120 4.28 -13.80 -12.16
CA THR A 120 4.83 -15.07 -11.69
C THR A 120 6.32 -15.24 -12.04
N HIS A 121 6.87 -14.32 -12.84
CA HIS A 121 8.25 -14.32 -13.34
C HIS A 121 8.82 -12.90 -13.20
N HIS A 122 9.18 -12.52 -11.98
CA HIS A 122 9.69 -11.18 -11.69
C HIS A 122 11.11 -10.98 -12.22
N ARG A 123 11.41 -9.74 -12.62
CA ARG A 123 12.73 -9.27 -13.03
C ARG A 123 12.98 -7.86 -12.50
N GLU A 124 14.24 -7.55 -12.22
CA GLU A 124 14.67 -6.20 -11.85
C GLU A 124 14.14 -5.14 -12.83
N GLY A 125 13.49 -4.09 -12.31
CA GLY A 125 12.94 -2.99 -13.09
C GLY A 125 11.66 -3.30 -13.91
N ASP A 126 11.07 -4.50 -13.83
CA ASP A 126 9.85 -4.84 -14.59
C ASP A 126 8.61 -4.01 -14.20
N LYS A 127 8.64 -3.43 -12.99
CA LYS A 127 7.59 -2.65 -12.32
C LYS A 127 6.37 -3.46 -11.85
N ARG A 128 6.57 -4.76 -11.58
CA ARG A 128 5.54 -5.69 -11.12
C ARG A 128 5.89 -6.29 -9.76
N SER A 129 4.89 -6.58 -8.95
CA SER A 129 5.06 -7.35 -7.72
C SER A 129 5.09 -8.85 -8.00
N PRO A 130 5.99 -9.62 -7.35
CA PRO A 130 6.03 -11.07 -7.54
C PRO A 130 4.81 -11.75 -6.91
N VAL A 131 4.22 -12.70 -7.64
CA VAL A 131 3.18 -13.60 -7.13
C VAL A 131 3.83 -14.72 -6.32
N GLY A 132 3.39 -14.95 -5.09
CA GLY A 132 3.89 -16.07 -4.30
C GLY A 132 3.52 -16.06 -2.82
N VAL A 133 4.22 -16.93 -2.08
CA VAL A 133 4.25 -16.97 -0.62
C VAL A 133 5.70 -16.77 -0.19
N PHE A 134 5.93 -15.80 0.69
CA PHE A 134 7.24 -15.41 1.19
C PHE A 134 7.18 -15.23 2.70
N THR A 135 8.26 -15.50 3.43
CA THR A 135 8.32 -15.18 4.87
C THR A 135 8.52 -13.68 5.10
N LEU A 136 8.19 -13.24 6.31
CA LEU A 136 8.45 -11.89 6.80
C LEU A 136 9.37 -12.01 8.02
N SER A 137 10.69 -11.98 7.84
CA SER A 137 11.65 -12.20 8.94
C SER A 137 12.13 -10.92 9.63
N ASP A 138 12.30 -9.82 8.89
CA ASP A 138 13.03 -8.63 9.34
C ASP A 138 12.24 -7.34 9.13
N ALA A 139 12.51 -6.32 9.95
CA ALA A 139 11.92 -5.00 9.85
C ALA A 139 12.98 -3.89 10.02
N GLY A 140 12.61 -2.64 9.72
CA GLY A 140 13.51 -1.50 9.88
C GLY A 140 12.91 -0.20 9.38
N GLY A 141 13.79 0.78 9.14
CA GLY A 141 13.42 2.06 8.55
C GLY A 141 14.27 3.23 9.07
N VAL A 142 13.90 4.44 8.67
CA VAL A 142 14.54 5.69 9.13
C VAL A 142 14.12 6.04 10.57
N LEU A 143 12.85 5.76 10.91
CA LEU A 143 12.26 6.14 12.18
C LEU A 143 12.64 5.18 13.33
N PRO A 144 12.52 5.62 14.60
CA PRO A 144 12.61 4.75 15.76
C PRO A 144 11.64 3.57 15.66
N ASP A 145 12.00 2.45 16.29
CA ASP A 145 11.13 1.28 16.39
C ASP A 145 9.78 1.64 17.07
N PRO A 146 8.61 1.45 16.41
CA PRO A 146 7.30 1.72 16.99
C PRO A 146 6.78 0.61 17.94
N GLY A 147 7.63 -0.33 18.35
CA GLY A 147 7.28 -1.49 19.19
C GLY A 147 7.20 -2.80 18.40
N SER A 148 8.07 -2.96 17.41
CA SER A 148 8.18 -4.11 16.53
C SER A 148 8.45 -5.39 17.30
N ARG A 149 7.80 -6.47 16.88
CA ARG A 149 8.12 -7.84 17.33
C ARG A 149 9.11 -8.55 16.39
N LEU A 150 9.15 -8.14 15.11
CA LEU A 150 10.21 -8.52 14.18
C LEU A 150 11.51 -7.79 14.59
N PRO A 151 12.71 -8.39 14.39
CA PRO A 151 13.98 -7.69 14.50
C PRO A 151 13.97 -6.39 13.71
N TYR A 152 14.23 -5.25 14.37
CA TYR A 152 14.08 -3.93 13.77
C TYR A 152 15.44 -3.21 13.62
N THR A 153 15.84 -2.95 12.38
CA THR A 153 17.05 -2.15 12.09
C THR A 153 16.69 -0.70 11.77
N ARG A 154 17.01 0.22 12.68
CA ARG A 154 16.94 1.66 12.38
C ARG A 154 18.20 2.12 11.66
N SER A 155 18.08 2.79 10.51
CA SER A 155 19.21 3.41 9.83
C SER A 155 18.80 4.56 8.91
N ALA A 156 19.62 5.62 8.84
CA ALA A 156 19.47 6.66 7.82
C ALA A 156 19.68 6.12 6.38
N ALA A 157 20.33 4.95 6.23
CA ALA A 157 20.52 4.30 4.93
C ALA A 157 19.22 3.79 4.28
N PHE A 158 18.10 3.76 5.00
CA PHE A 158 16.77 3.53 4.42
C PHE A 158 16.21 4.76 3.70
N ALA A 159 16.72 5.97 3.95
CA ALA A 159 16.06 7.20 3.53
C ALA A 159 15.94 7.31 2.00
N ALA A 160 14.71 7.51 1.52
CA ALA A 160 14.46 7.79 0.12
C ALA A 160 15.28 9.02 -0.36
N PRO A 161 15.93 8.93 -1.54
CA PRO A 161 16.79 10.00 -2.04
C PRO A 161 16.05 11.33 -2.18
N ARG A 162 16.66 12.43 -1.74
CA ARG A 162 16.02 13.76 -1.74
C ARG A 162 15.76 14.35 -3.13
N TRP A 163 16.30 13.73 -4.20
CA TRP A 163 15.99 14.06 -5.59
C TRP A 163 14.71 13.36 -6.11
N TRP A 164 14.12 12.44 -5.35
CA TRP A 164 12.77 11.93 -5.62
C TRP A 164 11.72 13.03 -5.31
N ALA A 165 10.54 12.93 -5.90
CA ALA A 165 9.44 13.82 -5.57
C ALA A 165 9.08 13.70 -4.08
N LYS A 166 8.63 14.80 -3.46
CA LYS A 166 8.40 14.89 -2.01
C LYS A 166 7.47 13.83 -1.44
N ALA A 167 6.51 13.35 -2.23
CA ALA A 167 5.59 12.27 -1.86
C ALA A 167 6.32 10.99 -1.43
N TYR A 168 7.46 10.69 -2.06
CA TYR A 168 8.22 9.45 -1.81
C TYR A 168 9.24 9.55 -0.66
N TRP A 169 9.39 10.73 -0.03
CA TRP A 169 10.47 10.97 0.95
C TRP A 169 10.33 10.16 2.26
N HIS A 170 9.16 9.55 2.47
CA HIS A 170 8.75 8.83 3.67
C HIS A 170 8.44 7.35 3.41
N ASP A 171 8.55 6.85 2.18
CA ASP A 171 8.24 5.46 1.81
C ASP A 171 8.85 4.47 2.81
N PHE A 172 10.14 4.65 3.11
CA PHE A 172 10.94 3.76 3.93
C PHE A 172 11.15 4.26 5.37
N ASP A 173 10.27 5.13 5.87
CA ASP A 173 10.24 5.51 7.29
C ASP A 173 10.05 4.28 8.19
N TYR A 174 9.21 3.33 7.75
CA TYR A 174 9.08 1.96 8.24
C TYR A 174 9.06 0.97 7.07
N VAL A 175 9.75 -0.16 7.21
CA VAL A 175 9.75 -1.27 6.26
C VAL A 175 9.61 -2.61 6.98
N ILE A 176 8.96 -3.57 6.33
CA ILE A 176 9.00 -5.00 6.67
C ILE A 176 9.52 -5.74 5.44
N ALA A 177 10.56 -6.56 5.60
CA ALA A 177 11.14 -7.32 4.51
C ALA A 177 10.17 -8.41 4.01
N ILE A 178 9.95 -8.46 2.70
CA ILE A 178 9.41 -9.63 2.04
C ILE A 178 10.60 -10.49 1.62
N ASP A 179 10.66 -11.75 2.05
CA ASP A 179 11.80 -12.63 1.78
C ASP A 179 11.82 -13.20 0.36
N TYR A 180 11.75 -12.30 -0.62
CA TYR A 180 12.00 -12.55 -2.04
C TYR A 180 13.45 -12.17 -2.37
N ASN A 181 14.23 -13.11 -2.88
CA ASN A 181 15.63 -12.94 -3.30
C ASN A 181 16.50 -12.10 -2.32
N ARG A 182 16.48 -12.46 -1.03
CA ARG A 182 17.32 -11.87 0.02
C ARG A 182 17.77 -12.93 1.03
N VAL A 183 18.82 -12.61 1.78
CA VAL A 183 19.18 -13.36 3.00
C VAL A 183 18.20 -12.99 4.12
N LYS A 184 17.75 -13.96 4.90
CA LYS A 184 16.82 -13.77 6.03
C LYS A 184 17.61 -13.58 7.33
N GLY A 185 17.10 -12.78 8.27
CA GLY A 185 17.81 -12.46 9.52
C GLY A 185 18.87 -11.38 9.37
N THR A 186 18.94 -10.70 8.22
CA THR A 186 19.78 -9.52 7.97
C THR A 186 18.90 -8.27 7.86
N PRO A 187 19.45 -7.05 7.98
CA PRO A 187 18.66 -5.83 7.77
C PRO A 187 17.86 -5.85 6.44
N PRO A 188 16.66 -5.26 6.38
CA PRO A 188 15.87 -5.22 5.14
C PRO A 188 16.59 -4.57 3.94
N ASN A 189 17.55 -3.68 4.19
CA ASN A 189 18.41 -3.03 3.20
C ASN A 189 19.75 -3.73 2.93
N ASP A 190 19.93 -4.97 3.42
CA ASP A 190 21.04 -5.82 2.98
C ASP A 190 20.96 -6.06 1.46
N PRO A 191 22.04 -5.81 0.68
CA PRO A 191 22.00 -5.87 -0.78
C PRO A 191 22.19 -7.29 -1.35
N VAL A 192 22.44 -8.32 -0.53
CA VAL A 192 22.75 -9.67 -1.00
C VAL A 192 21.51 -10.35 -1.59
N ARG A 193 21.62 -10.75 -2.86
CA ARG A 193 20.57 -11.37 -3.68
C ARG A 193 20.99 -12.77 -4.16
N PRO A 194 20.62 -13.86 -3.46
CA PRO A 194 21.06 -15.22 -3.78
C PRO A 194 20.69 -15.72 -5.19
N GLU A 195 19.57 -15.27 -5.75
CA GLU A 195 19.09 -15.59 -7.11
C GLU A 195 19.67 -14.61 -8.17
N GLY A 196 20.63 -13.78 -7.78
CA GLY A 196 21.30 -12.80 -8.63
C GLY A 196 20.53 -11.50 -8.81
N ALA A 197 21.20 -10.49 -9.39
CA ALA A 197 20.61 -9.15 -9.56
C ALA A 197 19.41 -9.13 -10.52
N ALA A 198 19.43 -9.96 -11.58
CA ALA A 198 18.41 -9.96 -12.64
C ALA A 198 17.01 -10.38 -12.16
N ALA A 199 16.91 -11.20 -11.11
CA ALA A 199 15.65 -11.60 -10.51
C ALA A 199 14.95 -10.46 -9.73
N GLY A 200 15.61 -9.33 -9.49
CA GLY A 200 15.09 -8.25 -8.63
C GLY A 200 15.39 -8.51 -7.15
N GLY A 201 14.92 -7.64 -6.26
CA GLY A 201 15.14 -7.75 -4.82
C GLY A 201 14.80 -6.45 -4.09
N GLY A 202 14.96 -6.40 -2.76
CA GLY A 202 14.61 -5.22 -1.96
C GLY A 202 13.10 -4.93 -1.94
N ILE A 203 12.28 -6.00 -1.99
CA ILE A 203 10.82 -5.91 -2.01
C ILE A 203 10.33 -5.87 -0.57
N TRP A 204 9.57 -4.84 -0.21
CA TRP A 204 9.16 -4.58 1.18
C TRP A 204 7.65 -4.30 1.27
N LEU A 205 7.10 -4.44 2.49
CA LEU A 205 5.94 -3.65 2.91
C LEU A 205 6.46 -2.30 3.40
N HIS A 206 5.91 -1.18 2.93
CA HIS A 206 6.39 0.17 3.31
C HIS A 206 5.25 1.22 3.36
N LEU A 207 5.54 2.49 3.70
CA LEU A 207 4.51 3.53 3.79
C LEU A 207 3.95 3.91 2.42
N ASP A 208 2.65 4.21 2.37
CA ASP A 208 1.96 4.60 1.15
C ASP A 208 2.18 6.06 0.73
N HIS A 209 2.49 6.24 -0.55
CA HIS A 209 2.67 7.51 -1.25
C HIS A 209 1.56 7.81 -2.27
N GLY A 210 0.46 7.05 -2.26
CA GLY A 210 -0.75 7.31 -3.06
C GLY A 210 -0.70 6.84 -4.52
N SER A 211 0.19 5.92 -4.88
CA SER A 211 0.23 5.31 -6.22
C SER A 211 1.03 4.00 -6.25
N GLY A 212 1.06 3.32 -7.40
CA GLY A 212 1.83 2.09 -7.59
C GLY A 212 3.33 2.22 -7.28
N THR A 213 3.91 1.13 -6.80
CA THR A 213 5.33 1.02 -6.42
C THR A 213 6.20 0.53 -7.59
N SER A 214 7.50 0.31 -7.36
CA SER A 214 8.36 -0.41 -8.32
C SER A 214 8.25 -1.96 -8.23
N ALA A 215 7.81 -2.52 -7.09
CA ALA A 215 7.62 -3.96 -6.85
C ALA A 215 7.06 -4.25 -5.45
N CYS A 216 7.36 -3.37 -4.48
CA CYS A 216 6.87 -3.39 -3.10
C CYS A 216 5.34 -3.34 -2.97
N VAL A 217 4.85 -3.53 -1.74
CA VAL A 217 3.45 -3.27 -1.39
C VAL A 217 3.40 -2.12 -0.38
N SER A 218 2.75 -1.03 -0.73
CA SER A 218 2.71 0.20 0.07
C SER A 218 1.40 0.30 0.87
N LEU A 219 1.49 0.79 2.10
CA LEU A 219 0.44 0.69 3.13
C LEU A 219 0.31 1.98 3.94
N PRO A 220 -0.90 2.41 4.36
CA PRO A 220 -1.07 3.54 5.26
C PRO A 220 -0.21 3.39 6.53
N LYS A 221 0.39 4.47 7.03
CA LYS A 221 1.30 4.44 8.20
C LYS A 221 0.72 3.68 9.41
N ALA A 222 -0.56 3.87 9.72
CA ALA A 222 -1.24 3.16 10.80
C ALA A 222 -1.34 1.63 10.58
N ALA A 223 -1.36 1.17 9.33
CA ALA A 223 -1.28 -0.25 8.99
C ALA A 223 0.12 -0.80 9.24
N MET A 224 1.17 -0.10 8.78
CA MET A 224 2.57 -0.48 9.03
C MET A 224 2.89 -0.56 10.53
N GLU A 225 2.52 0.45 11.31
CA GLU A 225 2.70 0.44 12.77
C GLU A 225 1.88 -0.66 13.46
N TYR A 226 0.72 -1.04 12.92
CA TYR A 226 -0.06 -2.16 13.44
C TYR A 226 0.60 -3.51 13.12
N LEU A 227 1.09 -3.70 11.89
CA LEU A 227 1.79 -4.91 11.48
C LEU A 227 3.07 -5.11 12.28
N LEU A 228 3.92 -4.09 12.42
CA LEU A 228 5.16 -4.17 13.22
C LEU A 228 4.91 -4.64 14.66
N ARG A 229 3.91 -4.06 15.33
CA ARG A 229 3.52 -4.44 16.71
C ARG A 229 2.84 -5.82 16.83
N THR A 230 2.47 -6.45 15.72
CA THR A 230 1.65 -7.67 15.68
C THR A 230 2.35 -8.88 15.07
N LEU A 231 3.21 -8.72 14.06
CA LEU A 231 3.91 -9.82 13.39
C LEU A 231 5.05 -10.34 14.27
N ASP A 232 4.86 -11.54 14.82
CA ASP A 232 5.72 -12.14 15.83
C ASP A 232 6.52 -13.29 15.20
N PRO A 233 7.87 -13.27 15.20
CA PRO A 233 8.69 -14.33 14.60
C PRO A 233 8.32 -15.75 15.08
N LYS A 234 7.84 -15.89 16.32
CA LYS A 234 7.44 -17.18 16.93
C LYS A 234 6.11 -17.72 16.37
N LEU A 235 5.38 -16.90 15.61
CA LEU A 235 4.13 -17.27 14.93
C LEU A 235 4.33 -17.48 13.42
N HIS A 236 5.59 -17.46 12.95
CA HIS A 236 6.03 -17.69 11.58
C HIS A 236 5.22 -16.90 10.53
N PRO A 237 5.29 -15.55 10.56
CA PRO A 237 4.53 -14.69 9.68
C PRO A 237 5.00 -14.84 8.23
N VAL A 238 4.02 -14.90 7.32
CA VAL A 238 4.24 -14.93 5.88
C VAL A 238 3.37 -13.88 5.19
N VAL A 239 3.79 -13.47 4.00
CA VAL A 239 2.94 -12.79 3.03
C VAL A 239 2.51 -13.79 1.96
N VAL A 240 1.23 -13.75 1.55
CA VAL A 240 0.75 -14.37 0.31
C VAL A 240 0.22 -13.25 -0.57
N MET A 241 0.72 -13.14 -1.80
CA MET A 241 0.50 -11.96 -2.64
C MET A 241 0.37 -12.32 -4.12
N GLY A 242 -0.53 -11.63 -4.81
CA GLY A 242 -0.81 -11.83 -6.23
C GLY A 242 -2.08 -11.08 -6.68
N ASP A 243 -2.34 -11.06 -7.98
CA ASP A 243 -3.66 -10.64 -8.48
C ASP A 243 -4.75 -11.67 -8.18
N ARG A 244 -6.03 -11.28 -8.27
CA ARG A 244 -7.17 -12.16 -7.97
C ARG A 244 -7.17 -13.49 -8.74
N ALA A 245 -6.67 -13.55 -9.97
CA ALA A 245 -6.64 -14.79 -10.77
C ALA A 245 -5.49 -15.68 -10.32
N ASP A 246 -4.27 -15.12 -10.27
CA ASP A 246 -3.07 -15.83 -9.80
C ASP A 246 -3.17 -16.27 -8.32
N LEU A 247 -3.97 -15.61 -7.48
CA LEU A 247 -4.23 -16.06 -6.10
C LEU A 247 -5.18 -17.26 -6.00
N ARG A 248 -6.16 -17.38 -6.90
CA ARG A 248 -7.21 -18.42 -6.84
C ARG A 248 -6.81 -19.73 -7.51
N ALA A 249 -5.80 -19.72 -8.38
CA ALA A 249 -5.21 -20.89 -9.04
C ALA A 249 -4.21 -21.61 -8.12
#